data_AF-A0AAD5GBB2-F1
#
_entry.id   AF-A0AAD5GBB2-F1
#
_cell.length_a   1.000
_cell.length_b   1.000
_cell.length_c   1.000
_cell.angle_alpha   90.00
_cell.angle_beta   90.00
_cell.angle_gamma   90.00
#
_symmetry.space_group_name_H-M   'P 1'
#
loop_
_entity.id
_entity.type
_entity.pdbx_description
1 polymer ?
#
loop_
_entity_poly.entity_id
_entity_poly.type
_entity_poly.pdbx_seq_one_letter_code
_entity_poly.pdbx_strand_id
1 'polypeptide(L)' 'MMIVTEYLSKGDLRLFLKRKGSLKPIKALKFAMDIARGMNYMHENKPNPIIHRDLKPSSMVGA' A
#
# COMPACT_ATOMS: atom_id res chain seq x y z
N MET A 1 11.49 15.29 -13.38
CA MET A 1 11.69 14.68 -12.04
C MET A 1 11.80 13.18 -12.23
N MET A 2 12.90 12.56 -11.78
CA MET A 2 13.07 11.10 -11.80
C MET A 2 13.16 10.64 -10.34
N ILE A 3 12.36 9.64 -9.97
CA ILE A 3 12.37 9.05 -8.62
C ILE A 3 12.73 7.58 -8.79
N VAL A 4 13.77 7.14 -8.09
CA VAL A 4 14.20 5.74 -8.06
C VAL A 4 13.76 5.13 -6.74
N THR A 5 13.01 4.03 -6.80
CA THR A 5 12.50 3.29 -5.63
C THR A 5 12.88 1.81 -5.73
N GLU A 6 12.65 1.05 -4.67
CA GLU A 6 12.77 -0.41 -4.72
C GLU A 6 11.88 -1.02 -5.82
N TYR A 7 12.36 -2.10 -6.45
CA TYR A 7 11.60 -2.81 -7.47
C TYR A 7 10.67 -3.86 -6.85
N LEU A 8 9.37 -3.64 -7.00
CA LEU A 8 8.33 -4.51 -6.45
C LEU A 8 7.68 -5.34 -7.56
N SER A 9 8.26 -6.53 -7.81
CA SER A 9 7.94 -7.41 -8.95
C SER A 9 6.49 -7.93 -9.02
N LYS A 10 5.74 -7.87 -7.92
CA LYS A 10 4.37 -8.40 -7.84
C LYS A 10 3.30 -7.43 -8.35
N GLY A 11 3.67 -6.18 -8.63
CA GLY A 11 2.73 -5.15 -9.08
C GLY A 11 1.84 -4.62 -7.96
N ASP A 12 0.73 -3.98 -8.34
CA ASP A 12 -0.18 -3.31 -7.41
C ASP A 12 -1.32 -4.20 -6.90
N LEU A 13 -1.95 -3.80 -5.79
CA LEU A 13 -3.06 -4.53 -5.17
C LEU A 13 -4.28 -4.63 -6.10
N ARG A 14 -4.50 -3.62 -6.97
CA ARG A 14 -5.58 -3.66 -7.97
C ARG A 14 -5.37 -4.80 -8.97
N LEU A 15 -4.15 -4.95 -9.49
CA LEU A 15 -3.77 -6.02 -10.42
C LEU A 15 -3.85 -7.38 -9.73
N PHE A 16 -3.42 -7.46 -8.47
CA PHE A 16 -3.55 -8.66 -7.65
C PHE A 16 -5.02 -9.10 -7.54
N LEU A 17 -5.92 -8.18 -7.18
CA LEU A 17 -7.36 -8.44 -7.06
C LEU A 17 -7.98 -8.82 -8.40
N LYS A 18 -7.58 -8.19 -9.51
CA LYS A 18 -8.06 -8.55 -10.84
C LYS A 18 -7.66 -9.98 -11.24
N ARG A 19 -6.47 -10.44 -10.84
CA ARG A 19 -5.96 -11.79 -11.16
C ARG A 19 -6.51 -12.89 -10.25
N LYS A 20 -6.69 -12.60 -8.96
CA LYS A 20 -7.04 -13.60 -7.94
C LYS A 20 -8.49 -13.53 -7.48
N GLY A 21 -9.24 -12.49 -7.86
CA GLY A 21 -10.57 -12.22 -7.36
C GLY A 21 -10.55 -11.74 -5.91
N SER A 22 -11.67 -11.92 -5.22
CA SER A 22 -11.86 -11.47 -3.84
C SER A 22 -10.86 -12.14 -2.89
N LEU A 23 -10.38 -11.37 -1.91
CA LEU A 23 -9.51 -11.88 -0.87
C LEU A 23 -10.30 -12.67 0.18
N LYS A 24 -9.71 -13.75 0.69
CA LYS A 24 -10.17 -14.35 1.94
C LYS A 24 -10.04 -13.32 3.08
N PRO A 25 -10.99 -13.26 4.03
CA PRO A 25 -10.99 -12.26 5.11
C PRO A 25 -9.66 -12.15 5.87
N ILE A 26 -9.02 -13.28 6.18
CA ILE A 26 -7.72 -13.33 6.86
C ILE A 26 -6.63 -12.61 6.07
N LYS A 27 -6.62 -12.75 4.74
CA LYS A 27 -5.62 -12.10 3.88
C LYS A 27 -5.92 -10.61 3.72
N ALA A 28 -7.20 -10.25 3.63
CA ALA A 28 -7.62 -8.85 3.63
C ALA A 28 -7.19 -8.11 4.90
N LEU A 29 -7.36 -8.75 6.07
CA LEU A 29 -6.94 -8.19 7.36
C LEU A 29 -5.43 -7.95 7.42
N LYS A 30 -4.62 -8.88 6.89
CA LYS A 30 -3.16 -8.70 6.81
C LYS A 30 -2.79 -7.46 5.99
N PHE A 31 -3.34 -7.33 4.78
CA PHE A 31 -3.09 -6.12 3.96
C PHE A 31 -3.55 -4.84 4.65
N ALA A 32 -4.75 -4.85 5.26
CA ALA A 32 -5.26 -3.68 5.96
C ALA A 32 -4.34 -3.26 7.11
N MET A 33 -3.82 -4.22 7.87
CA MET A 33 -2.88 -3.96 8.96
C MET A 33 -1.56 -3.37 8.47
N ASP A 34 -1.00 -3.93 7.39
CA ASP A 34 0.27 -3.44 6.82
C ASP A 34 0.12 -2.03 6.23
N ILE A 35 -1.01 -1.76 5.55
CA ILE A 35 -1.36 -0.42 5.06
C ILE A 35 -1.51 0.56 6.22
N ALA A 36 -2.25 0.19 7.28
CA ALA A 36 -2.45 1.05 8.43
C ALA A 36 -1.14 1.41 9.14
N ARG A 37 -0.21 0.46 9.25
CA ARG A 37 1.14 0.71 9.81
C ARG A 37 1.93 1.69 8.95
N GLY A 38 1.94 1.51 7.63
CA GLY A 38 2.60 2.44 6.71
C GLY A 38 2.02 3.86 6.79
N MET A 39 0.69 3.97 6.90
CA MET A 39 0.01 5.25 7.11
C MET A 39 0.37 5.89 8.45
N ASN A 40 0.40 5.11 9.53
CA ASN A 40 0.77 5.61 10.84
C ASN A 40 2.22 6.13 10.85
N TYR A 41 3.14 5.39 10.23
CA TYR A 41 4.54 5.80 10.09
C TYR A 41 4.68 7.16 9.39
N MET A 42 3.95 7.40 8.30
CA MET A 42 3.95 8.69 7.60
C MET A 42 3.37 9.82 8.46
N HIS A 43 2.30 9.56 9.20
CA HIS A 43 1.64 10.56 10.05
C HIS A 43 2.44 10.90 11.32
N GLU A 44 3.24 9.98 11.82
CA GLU A 44 4.11 10.19 12.98
C GLU A 44 5.34 11.06 12.66
N ASN A 45 5.62 11.32 11.39
CA ASN A 45 6.73 12.18 11.00
C ASN A 45 6.60 13.59 11.61
N LYS A 46 7.67 14.08 12.27
CA LYS A 46 7.72 15.39 12.93
C LYS A 46 8.88 16.24 12.36
N PRO A 47 8.74 17.58 12.32
CA PRO A 47 7.58 18.37 12.76
C PRO A 47 6.39 18.31 11.80
N ASN A 48 6.60 17.83 10.58
CA ASN A 48 5.60 17.86 9.51
C ASN A 48 5.11 16.44 9.16
N PRO A 49 3.91 16.05 9.58
CA PRO A 49 3.28 14.80 9.17
C PRO A 49 3.16 14.70 7.64
N ILE A 50 3.43 13.51 7.10
CA ILE A 50 3.30 13.24 5.67
C ILE A 50 1.89 12.69 5.40
N ILE A 51 1.12 13.38 4.57
CA ILE A 51 -0.22 12.91 4.15
C ILE A 51 -0.10 12.28 2.76
N HIS A 52 -0.40 10.99 2.63
CA HIS A 52 -0.27 10.26 1.35
C HIS A 52 -1.14 10.84 0.22
N ARG A 53 -2.36 11.31 0.55
CA ARG A 53 -3.35 11.95 -0.36
C ARG A 53 -3.92 11.09 -1.50
N ASP A 54 -3.26 10.02 -1.92
CA ASP A 54 -3.74 9.14 -2.99
C ASP A 54 -3.87 7.67 -2.55
N LEU A 55 -4.52 7.44 -1.40
CA LEU A 55 -4.62 6.09 -0.82
C LEU A 55 -5.65 5.23 -1.57
N LYS A 56 -5.19 4.37 -2.47
CA LYS A 56 -6.06 3.50 -3.29
C LYS A 56 -5.37 2.19 -3.68
N PRO A 57 -6.09 1.14 -4.13
CA PRO A 57 -5.47 -0.14 -4.45
C PRO A 57 -4.36 -0.10 -5.50
N SER A 58 -4.33 0.88 -6.40
CA SER A 58 -3.23 1.04 -7.38
C SER A 58 -2.00 1.75 -6.81
N SER A 59 -2.11 2.44 -5.67
CA SER A 59 -0.97 3.04 -4.97
C SER A 59 -0.28 2.04 -4.02
N MET A 60 -0.89 0.88 -3.78
CA MET A 60 -0.34 -0.19 -2.94
C MET A 60 0.39 -1.21 -3.80
N VAL A 61 1.69 -1.36 -3.57
CA VAL A 61 2.59 -2.20 -4.38
C VAL A 61 3.15 -3.35 -3.55
N GLY A 62 3.45 -4.49 -4.20
CA GLY A 62 4.01 -5.68 -3.54
C GLY A 62 2.98 -6.70 -3.01
N ALA A 63 1.74 -6.64 -3.50
CA ALA A 63 0.63 -7.51 -3.07
C ALA A 63 0.76 -9.01 -3.43
#